data_AF-A0A931DYU7-F1
#
_entry.id   AF-A0A931DYU7-F1
#
_cell.length_a   1.000
_cell.length_b   1.000
_cell.length_c   1.000
_cell.angle_alpha   90.00
_cell.angle_beta   90.00
_cell.angle_gamma   90.00
#
_symmetry.space_group_name_H-M   'P 1'
#
loop_
_entity.id
_entity.type
_entity.pdbx_description
1 polymer ?
#
loop_
_entity_poly.entity_id
_entity_poly.type
_entity_poly.pdbx_seq_one_letter_code
_entity_poly.pdbx_strand_id
1 'polypeptide(L)'
;MQIPSFTIRYCPNDHFYLPIGLIAMDSESGEVAVPIMNGMHPAAPIGYTDEAAAAIAERIGDFLEDSMLNGGPNHDLLGDHIDLVDNPVVEADDFETGLDTLIELHILNPRGFASDIYDTFTLDIRRDRAHDPMCTCYEPIAVFAINLRSGDLHTTWLSDNYPLHDPPLTREERRMVKRERKRLAKHLRGPNPHRAFDKVSRPQFCVHPVGQYDALSGQDAISAACVHLVGTNAFA
;
A
#
# COMPACT_ATOMS: atom_id res chain seq x y z
N MET A 1 -13.81 -22.62 -2.40
CA MET A 1 -13.66 -23.08 -1.00
C MET A 1 -14.24 -22.03 -0.05
N GLN A 2 -14.83 -22.46 1.08
CA GLN A 2 -15.35 -21.53 2.09
C GLN A 2 -14.38 -21.38 3.26
N ILE A 3 -14.20 -20.15 3.73
CA ILE A 3 -13.31 -19.83 4.84
C ILE A 3 -14.13 -19.16 5.96
N PRO A 4 -14.65 -19.94 6.93
CA PRO A 4 -15.13 -19.38 8.19
C PRO A 4 -13.97 -18.71 8.94
N SER A 5 -14.22 -17.53 9.51
CA SER A 5 -13.20 -16.84 10.27
C SER A 5 -13.75 -16.00 11.43
N PHE A 6 -12.87 -15.73 12.38
CA PHE A 6 -13.13 -14.90 13.55
C PHE A 6 -12.04 -13.83 13.66
N THR A 7 -12.43 -12.58 13.90
CA THR A 7 -11.49 -11.52 14.24
C THR A 7 -11.19 -11.56 15.73
N ILE A 8 -9.90 -11.64 16.07
CA ILE A 8 -9.38 -11.48 17.42
C ILE A 8 -9.28 -9.98 17.68
N ARG A 9 -10.00 -9.48 18.70
CA ARG A 9 -9.83 -8.09 19.15
C ARG A 9 -9.24 -8.06 20.55
N TYR A 10 -8.47 -7.01 20.80
CA TYR A 10 -7.77 -6.80 22.05
C TYR A 10 -8.04 -5.41 22.61
N CYS A 11 -8.24 -5.34 23.92
CA CYS A 11 -8.49 -4.11 24.65
C CYS A 11 -7.40 -3.86 25.72
N PRO A 12 -6.31 -3.14 25.40
CA PRO A 12 -5.22 -2.93 26.36
C PRO A 12 -5.60 -2.05 27.57
N ASN A 13 -6.67 -1.24 27.49
CA ASN A 13 -7.00 -0.22 28.49
C ASN A 13 -8.51 -0.16 28.82
N ASP A 14 -9.28 -1.23 28.63
CA ASP A 14 -10.74 -1.30 28.94
C ASP A 14 -11.62 -0.22 28.30
N HIS A 15 -11.18 0.39 27.20
CA HIS A 15 -11.90 1.46 26.52
C HIS A 15 -12.59 0.99 25.24
N PHE A 16 -11.85 0.32 24.36
CA PHE A 16 -12.36 -0.16 23.07
C PHE A 16 -11.54 -1.36 22.58
N TYR A 17 -12.23 -2.35 22.03
CA TYR A 17 -11.63 -3.53 21.42
C TYR A 17 -11.19 -3.21 20.00
N LEU A 18 -9.91 -3.45 19.69
CA LEU A 18 -9.35 -3.22 18.36
C LEU A 18 -8.93 -4.54 17.71
N PRO A 19 -9.16 -4.72 16.40
CA PRO A 19 -8.76 -5.95 15.72
C PRO A 19 -7.24 -6.07 15.68
N ILE A 20 -6.73 -7.22 16.09
CA ILE A 20 -5.28 -7.51 16.17
C ILE A 20 -4.88 -8.80 15.46
N GLY A 21 -5.84 -9.66 15.11
CA GLY A 21 -5.55 -10.92 14.44
C GLY A 21 -6.80 -11.60 13.95
N LEU A 22 -6.62 -12.73 13.30
CA LEU A 22 -7.70 -13.52 12.71
C LEU A 22 -7.49 -14.99 13.08
N ILE A 23 -8.58 -15.73 13.22
CA ILE A 23 -8.61 -17.19 13.14
C ILE A 23 -9.36 -17.50 11.86
N ALA A 24 -8.74 -18.17 10.90
CA ALA A 24 -9.38 -18.62 9.66
C ALA A 24 -9.26 -20.13 9.54
N MET A 25 -10.32 -20.76 9.05
CA MET A 25 -10.39 -22.21 8.92
C MET A 25 -10.73 -22.55 7.48
N ASP A 26 -9.97 -23.43 6.86
CA ASP A 26 -10.35 -24.05 5.59
C ASP A 26 -11.43 -25.11 5.88
N SER A 27 -12.64 -24.90 5.35
CA SER A 27 -13.75 -25.84 5.50
C SER A 27 -13.57 -27.18 4.77
N GLU A 28 -12.68 -27.26 3.78
CA GLU A 28 -12.43 -28.47 2.98
C GLU A 28 -11.28 -29.30 3.57
N SER A 29 -10.14 -28.68 3.88
CA SER A 29 -8.97 -29.39 4.42
C SER A 29 -8.94 -29.48 5.94
N GLY A 30 -9.64 -28.59 6.64
CA GLY A 30 -9.56 -28.42 8.09
C GLY A 30 -8.31 -27.66 8.57
N GLU A 31 -7.53 -27.08 7.66
CA GLU A 31 -6.38 -26.22 8.00
C GLU A 31 -6.84 -24.99 8.79
N VAL A 32 -6.09 -24.61 9.83
CA VAL A 32 -6.38 -23.44 10.66
C VAL A 32 -5.19 -22.49 10.63
N ALA A 33 -5.43 -21.25 10.23
CA ALA A 33 -4.45 -20.16 10.27
C ALA A 33 -4.82 -19.15 11.36
N VAL A 34 -3.82 -18.75 12.15
CA VAL A 34 -3.99 -17.75 13.22
C VAL A 34 -2.98 -16.62 13.06
N PRO A 35 -3.12 -15.76 12.03
CA PRO A 35 -2.27 -14.59 11.90
C PRO A 35 -2.60 -13.56 12.99
N ILE A 36 -1.59 -13.20 13.78
CA ILE A 36 -1.67 -12.15 14.79
C ILE A 36 -0.67 -11.05 14.44
N MET A 37 -1.12 -9.81 14.51
CA MET A 37 -0.32 -8.64 14.20
C MET A 37 0.86 -8.55 15.17
N ASN A 38 2.03 -8.17 14.65
CA ASN A 38 3.20 -7.88 15.48
C ASN A 38 2.99 -6.56 16.25
N GLY A 39 3.53 -6.43 17.47
CA GLY A 39 3.43 -5.23 18.31
C GLY A 39 4.06 -3.98 17.68
N MET A 40 5.06 -4.17 16.84
CA MET A 40 5.75 -3.13 16.06
C MET A 40 5.05 -2.78 14.75
N HIS A 41 3.98 -3.48 14.38
CA HIS A 41 3.26 -3.17 13.14
C HIS A 41 2.68 -1.74 13.23
N PRO A 42 2.77 -0.92 12.18
CA PRO A 42 2.24 0.46 12.21
C PRO A 42 0.74 0.53 12.54
N ALA A 43 0.00 -0.52 12.16
CA ALA A 43 -1.39 -0.64 12.51
C ALA A 43 -1.64 -1.12 13.94
N ALA A 44 -0.65 -1.49 14.74
CA ALA A 44 -0.91 -2.11 16.04
C ALA A 44 -1.53 -1.13 17.06
N PRO A 45 -2.38 -1.59 18.02
CA PRO A 45 -2.93 -0.71 19.05
C PRO A 45 -1.83 -0.03 19.87
N ILE A 46 -2.09 1.20 20.32
CA ILE A 46 -1.18 1.86 21.27
C ILE A 46 -1.14 1.02 22.56
N GLY A 47 0.07 0.64 22.98
CA GLY A 47 0.28 -0.22 24.15
C GLY A 47 0.23 -1.72 23.85
N TYR A 48 0.01 -2.11 22.59
CA TYR A 48 0.17 -3.49 22.16
C TYR A 48 1.64 -3.79 21.88
N THR A 49 2.24 -4.66 22.68
CA THR A 49 3.65 -5.03 22.59
C THR A 49 3.83 -6.43 22.01
N ASP A 50 5.05 -6.78 21.62
CA ASP A 50 5.36 -8.13 21.14
C ASP A 50 5.14 -9.20 22.22
N GLU A 51 5.34 -8.88 23.50
CA GLU A 51 5.01 -9.77 24.60
C GLU A 51 3.49 -10.00 24.71
N ALA A 52 2.70 -8.94 24.52
CA ALA A 52 1.24 -9.07 24.47
C ALA A 52 0.81 -9.91 23.26
N ALA A 53 1.41 -9.70 22.09
CA ALA A 53 1.14 -10.49 20.89
C ALA A 53 1.43 -11.98 21.11
N ALA A 54 2.59 -12.31 21.69
CA ALA A 54 2.98 -13.68 22.00
C ALA A 54 2.04 -14.34 23.01
N ALA A 55 1.70 -13.63 24.10
CA ALA A 55 0.78 -14.14 25.11
C ALA A 55 -0.63 -14.40 24.56
N ILE A 56 -1.11 -13.56 23.63
CA ILE A 56 -2.38 -13.78 22.95
C ILE A 56 -2.30 -14.98 22.01
N ALA A 57 -1.21 -15.11 21.24
CA ALA A 57 -1.02 -16.24 20.35
C ALA A 57 -1.01 -17.58 21.11
N GLU A 58 -0.33 -17.65 22.26
CA GLU A 58 -0.31 -18.81 23.14
C GLU A 58 -1.73 -19.16 23.63
N ARG A 59 -2.48 -18.17 24.15
CA ARG A 59 -3.86 -18.38 24.61
C ARG A 59 -4.81 -18.85 23.51
N ILE A 60 -4.66 -18.32 22.30
CA ILE A 60 -5.49 -18.75 21.17
C ILE A 60 -5.12 -20.18 20.75
N GLY A 61 -3.83 -20.54 20.82
CA GLY A 61 -3.38 -21.92 20.64
C GLY A 61 -4.04 -22.87 21.63
N ASP A 62 -3.96 -22.57 22.93
CA ASP A 62 -4.58 -23.36 24.00
C ASP A 62 -6.10 -23.50 23.78
N PHE A 63 -6.76 -22.38 23.43
CA PHE A 63 -8.19 -22.35 23.14
C PHE A 63 -8.58 -23.24 21.96
N LEU A 64 -7.80 -23.24 20.88
CA LEU A 64 -8.07 -24.07 19.71
C LEU A 64 -7.86 -25.56 20.04
N GLU A 65 -6.81 -25.91 20.77
CA GLU A 65 -6.59 -27.28 21.24
C GLU A 65 -7.76 -27.77 22.10
N ASP A 66 -8.19 -26.98 23.07
CA ASP A 66 -9.33 -27.29 23.93
C ASP A 66 -10.65 -27.41 23.15
N SER A 67 -10.86 -26.55 22.16
CA SER A 67 -12.07 -26.56 21.32
C SER A 67 -12.13 -27.79 20.42
N MET A 68 -10.99 -28.23 19.89
CA MET A 68 -10.87 -29.46 19.10
C MET A 68 -11.08 -30.71 19.96
N LEU A 69 -10.66 -30.68 21.24
CA LEU A 69 -10.81 -31.80 22.17
C LEU A 69 -12.21 -31.90 22.79
N ASN A 70 -12.90 -30.77 23.01
CA ASN A 70 -14.14 -30.71 23.81
C ASN A 70 -15.41 -30.33 23.02
N GLY A 71 -15.34 -30.22 21.70
CA GLY A 71 -16.54 -30.14 20.85
C GLY A 71 -17.13 -28.75 20.66
N GLY A 72 -16.30 -27.69 20.73
CA GLY A 72 -16.69 -26.36 20.30
C GLY A 72 -15.99 -25.22 21.06
N PRO A 73 -15.91 -24.02 20.46
CA PRO A 73 -15.28 -22.84 21.05
C PRO A 73 -16.02 -22.37 22.30
N ASN A 74 -15.36 -22.41 23.46
CA ASN A 74 -15.89 -21.85 24.71
C ASN A 74 -15.37 -20.42 24.90
N HIS A 75 -16.15 -19.43 24.47
CA HIS A 75 -15.75 -18.01 24.42
C HIS A 75 -15.25 -17.44 25.76
N ASP A 76 -15.60 -18.06 26.89
CA ASP A 76 -15.21 -17.62 28.24
C ASP A 76 -13.72 -17.84 28.59
N LEU A 77 -12.94 -18.54 27.76
CA LEU A 77 -11.56 -18.94 28.08
C LEU A 77 -10.47 -17.91 27.73
N LEU A 78 -10.78 -16.85 26.97
CA LEU A 78 -9.75 -15.94 26.42
C LEU A 78 -9.30 -14.83 27.41
N GLY A 79 -10.07 -14.61 28.48
CA GLY A 79 -9.80 -13.63 29.54
C GLY A 79 -10.31 -12.21 29.24
N ASP A 80 -10.23 -11.33 30.25
CA ASP A 80 -10.99 -10.05 30.33
C ASP A 80 -10.67 -8.97 29.27
N HIS A 81 -9.75 -9.21 28.34
CA HIS A 81 -9.31 -8.21 27.36
C HIS A 81 -9.18 -8.73 25.92
N ILE A 82 -9.61 -9.97 25.66
CA ILE A 82 -9.57 -10.60 24.33
C ILE A 82 -10.98 -11.08 24.00
N ASP A 83 -11.47 -10.71 22.83
CA ASP A 83 -12.72 -11.25 22.32
C ASP A 83 -12.56 -11.76 20.87
N LEU A 84 -13.52 -12.59 20.47
CA LEU A 84 -13.65 -13.10 19.11
C LEU A 84 -14.95 -12.60 18.51
N VAL A 85 -14.89 -12.18 17.25
CA VAL A 85 -16.07 -11.77 16.48
C VAL A 85 -16.12 -12.54 15.19
N ASP A 86 -17.25 -13.16 14.92
CA ASP A 86 -17.51 -13.86 13.67
C ASP A 86 -17.45 -12.90 12.48
N ASN A 87 -16.72 -13.31 11.45
CA ASN A 87 -16.74 -12.63 10.16
C ASN A 87 -17.70 -13.34 9.20
N PRO A 88 -18.18 -12.63 8.15
CA PRO A 88 -18.85 -13.28 7.04
C PRO A 88 -17.95 -14.36 6.42
N VAL A 89 -18.55 -15.48 6.04
CA VAL A 89 -17.84 -16.54 5.31
C VAL A 89 -17.39 -16.00 3.95
N VAL A 90 -16.11 -16.16 3.64
CA VAL A 90 -15.53 -15.76 2.35
C VAL A 90 -15.40 -16.99 1.45
N GLU A 91 -15.72 -16.79 0.17
CA GLU A 91 -15.42 -17.75 -0.89
C GLU A 91 -14.13 -17.33 -1.59
N ALA A 92 -13.16 -18.24 -1.63
CA ALA A 92 -11.87 -18.03 -2.28
C ALA A 92 -11.45 -19.24 -3.11
N ASP A 93 -10.58 -18.99 -4.08
CA ASP A 93 -9.98 -20.02 -4.96
C ASP A 93 -8.88 -20.80 -4.22
N ASP A 94 -8.15 -20.16 -3.32
CA ASP A 94 -7.13 -20.75 -2.46
C ASP A 94 -7.13 -20.12 -1.05
N PHE A 95 -6.52 -20.82 -0.07
CA PHE A 95 -6.61 -20.44 1.34
C PHE A 95 -5.78 -19.21 1.69
N GLU A 96 -4.64 -19.05 1.04
CA GLU A 96 -3.69 -17.95 1.29
C GLU A 96 -4.27 -16.62 0.78
N THR A 97 -4.78 -16.59 -0.45
CA THR A 97 -5.47 -15.41 -1.01
C THR A 97 -6.72 -15.04 -0.20
N GLY A 98 -7.47 -16.05 0.26
CA GLY A 98 -8.62 -15.83 1.14
C GLY A 98 -8.22 -15.26 2.50
N LEU A 99 -7.12 -15.74 3.07
CA LEU A 99 -6.55 -15.25 4.32
C LEU A 99 -6.11 -13.79 4.21
N ASP A 100 -5.39 -13.43 3.14
CA ASP A 100 -4.95 -12.07 2.86
C ASP A 100 -6.15 -11.12 2.74
N THR A 101 -7.18 -11.53 2.02
CA THR A 101 -8.43 -10.77 1.86
C THR A 101 -9.10 -10.52 3.22
N LEU A 102 -9.15 -11.54 4.10
CA LEU A 102 -9.74 -11.42 5.43
C LEU A 102 -8.92 -10.51 6.35
N ILE A 103 -7.58 -10.59 6.32
CA ILE A 103 -6.69 -9.71 7.07
C ILE A 103 -6.89 -8.25 6.63
N GLU A 104 -6.93 -8.01 5.32
CA GLU A 104 -7.15 -6.68 4.78
C GLU A 104 -8.49 -6.12 5.26
N LEU A 105 -9.59 -6.84 5.02
CA LEU A 105 -10.95 -6.37 5.30
C LEU A 105 -11.24 -6.18 6.79
N HIS A 106 -10.78 -7.09 7.64
CA HIS A 106 -11.22 -7.15 9.04
C HIS A 106 -10.17 -6.68 10.03
N ILE A 107 -8.90 -6.61 9.65
CA ILE A 107 -7.80 -6.20 10.52
C ILE A 107 -7.21 -4.85 10.11
N LEU A 108 -6.84 -4.70 8.83
CA LEU A 108 -6.10 -3.53 8.36
C LEU A 108 -7.03 -2.36 7.97
N ASN A 109 -8.09 -2.63 7.19
CA ASN A 109 -9.03 -1.62 6.70
C ASN A 109 -9.73 -0.84 7.81
N PRO A 110 -10.25 -1.46 8.88
CA PRO A 110 -10.89 -0.73 9.98
C PRO A 110 -9.92 0.22 10.71
N ARG A 111 -8.61 0.03 10.50
CA ARG A 111 -7.53 0.78 11.13
C ARG A 111 -6.91 1.81 10.18
N GLY A 112 -7.40 1.92 8.95
CA GLY A 112 -6.89 2.85 7.93
C GLY A 112 -5.62 2.38 7.24
N PHE A 113 -5.31 1.07 7.31
CA PHE A 113 -4.18 0.44 6.61
C PHE A 113 -4.64 -0.36 5.39
N ALA A 114 -5.73 0.11 4.75
CA ALA A 114 -6.16 -0.40 3.47
C ALA A 114 -5.15 0.01 2.40
N SER A 115 -4.71 -0.95 1.59
CA SER A 115 -4.00 -0.61 0.38
C SER A 115 -5.01 -0.11 -0.66
N ASP A 116 -4.61 0.89 -1.43
CA ASP A 116 -5.40 1.41 -2.53
C ASP A 116 -4.60 1.26 -3.82
N ILE A 117 -5.32 1.26 -4.95
CA ILE A 117 -4.68 1.20 -6.27
C ILE A 117 -4.31 2.62 -6.69
N TYR A 118 -3.01 2.83 -6.89
CA TYR A 118 -2.45 4.07 -7.40
C TYR A 118 -2.02 3.92 -8.86
N ASP A 119 -2.53 4.80 -9.72
CA ASP A 119 -2.03 4.94 -11.09
C ASP A 119 -0.84 5.89 -11.10
N THR A 120 0.29 5.43 -11.64
CA THR A 120 1.55 6.16 -11.59
C THR A 120 2.10 6.49 -12.97
N PHE A 121 2.72 7.67 -13.07
CA PHE A 121 3.22 8.20 -14.32
C PHE A 121 4.38 9.16 -14.06
N THR A 122 5.22 9.33 -15.07
CA THR A 122 6.31 10.30 -15.06
C THR A 122 5.93 11.55 -15.85
N LEU A 123 6.50 12.69 -15.44
CA LEU A 123 6.66 13.84 -16.31
C LEU A 123 8.11 13.84 -16.77
N ASP A 124 8.31 13.88 -18.09
CA ASP A 124 9.63 13.77 -18.70
C ASP A 124 9.97 15.07 -19.43
N ILE A 125 11.24 15.45 -19.40
CA ILE A 125 11.77 16.56 -20.19
C ILE A 125 12.43 16.01 -21.45
N ARG A 126 12.09 16.62 -22.59
CA ARG A 126 12.77 16.41 -23.86
C ARG A 126 14.18 17.00 -23.80
N ARG A 127 15.19 16.19 -24.08
CA ARG A 127 16.60 16.60 -24.18
C ARG A 127 17.19 16.09 -25.48
N ASP A 128 18.10 16.86 -26.05
CA ASP A 128 18.91 16.41 -27.16
C ASP A 128 20.20 15.79 -26.59
N ARG A 129 20.56 14.58 -27.04
CA ARG A 129 21.77 13.93 -26.54
C ARG A 129 22.99 14.71 -26.98
N ALA A 130 23.91 14.96 -26.04
CA ALA A 130 25.13 15.72 -26.29
C ALA A 130 26.01 15.15 -27.43
N HIS A 131 25.89 13.85 -27.73
CA HIS A 131 26.68 13.16 -28.74
C HIS A 131 25.93 12.91 -30.06
N ASP A 132 24.63 13.16 -30.12
CA ASP A 132 23.82 13.09 -31.35
C ASP A 132 22.59 14.00 -31.22
N PRO A 133 22.62 15.21 -31.80
CA PRO A 133 21.50 16.15 -31.79
C PRO A 133 20.27 15.65 -32.56
N MET A 134 20.39 14.60 -33.38
CA MET A 134 19.25 13.94 -34.03
C MET A 134 18.60 12.89 -33.11
N CYS A 135 19.25 12.55 -31.99
CA CYS A 135 18.74 11.64 -30.97
C CYS A 135 18.17 12.46 -29.80
N THR A 136 16.87 12.76 -29.89
CA THR A 136 16.09 13.31 -28.78
C THR A 136 15.73 12.18 -27.80
N CYS A 137 16.00 12.36 -26.51
CA CYS A 137 15.52 11.49 -25.42
C CYS A 137 14.56 12.23 -24.48
N TYR A 138 13.71 11.47 -23.81
CA TYR A 138 12.85 11.95 -22.72
C TYR A 138 13.41 11.41 -21.42
N GLU A 139 13.66 12.30 -20.46
CA GLU A 139 14.18 11.91 -19.14
C GLU A 139 13.18 12.28 -18.05
N PRO A 140 12.87 11.36 -17.12
CA PRO A 140 11.89 11.61 -16.07
C PRO A 140 12.40 12.65 -15.07
N ILE A 141 11.62 13.70 -14.86
CA ILE A 141 11.92 14.80 -13.92
C ILE A 141 11.01 14.80 -12.69
N ALA A 142 9.88 14.09 -12.76
CA ALA A 142 8.97 13.89 -11.64
C ALA A 142 8.17 12.59 -11.82
N VAL A 143 7.80 11.98 -10.69
CA VAL A 143 6.91 10.83 -10.61
C VAL A 143 5.68 11.23 -9.81
N PHE A 144 4.53 10.77 -10.26
CA PHE A 144 3.24 11.07 -9.68
C PHE A 144 2.50 9.77 -9.42
N ALA A 145 1.66 9.77 -8.39
CA ALA A 145 0.74 8.68 -8.07
C ALA A 145 -0.65 9.27 -7.80
N ILE A 146 -1.68 8.76 -8.49
CA ILE A 146 -3.08 9.13 -8.28
C ILE A 146 -3.81 7.92 -7.69
N ASN A 147 -4.40 8.08 -6.51
CA ASN A 147 -5.30 7.08 -5.95
C ASN A 147 -6.55 6.99 -6.85
N LEU A 148 -6.84 5.81 -7.41
CA LEU A 148 -7.96 5.62 -8.34
C LEU A 148 -9.34 5.74 -7.68
N ARG A 149 -9.42 5.54 -6.36
CA ARG A 149 -10.65 5.62 -5.59
C ARG A 149 -10.91 7.03 -5.07
N SER A 150 -9.95 7.62 -4.37
CA SER A 150 -10.11 8.97 -3.77
C SER A 150 -9.81 10.11 -4.75
N GLY A 151 -9.00 9.86 -5.78
CA GLY A 151 -8.48 10.89 -6.68
C GLY A 151 -7.31 11.69 -6.09
N ASP A 152 -6.79 11.31 -4.92
CA ASP A 152 -5.67 12.00 -4.28
C ASP A 152 -4.39 11.86 -5.09
N LEU A 153 -3.67 12.98 -5.24
CA LEU A 153 -2.44 13.05 -6.00
C LEU A 153 -1.23 13.23 -5.09
N HIS A 154 -0.26 12.33 -5.23
CA HIS A 154 1.07 12.43 -4.63
C HIS A 154 2.11 12.65 -5.72
N THR A 155 3.18 13.39 -5.42
CA THR A 155 4.22 13.71 -6.41
C THR A 155 5.60 13.82 -5.78
N THR A 156 6.62 13.29 -6.43
CA THR A 156 8.03 13.52 -6.11
C THR A 156 8.74 14.12 -7.32
N TRP A 157 9.45 15.22 -7.12
CA TRP A 157 10.27 15.86 -8.16
C TRP A 157 11.69 15.31 -8.08
N LEU A 158 12.08 14.54 -9.09
CA LEU A 158 13.40 13.90 -9.21
C LEU A 158 14.50 14.95 -9.43
N SER A 159 14.16 16.06 -10.09
CA SER A 159 15.07 17.19 -10.36
C SER A 159 15.65 17.85 -9.12
N ASP A 160 14.99 17.72 -7.97
CA ASP A 160 15.32 18.45 -6.75
C ASP A 160 16.24 17.66 -5.80
N ASN A 161 16.28 16.32 -5.91
CA ASN A 161 16.85 15.44 -4.87
C ASN A 161 17.73 14.29 -5.37
N TYR A 162 17.89 14.04 -6.67
CA TYR A 162 18.63 12.88 -7.20
C TYR A 162 19.65 13.25 -8.29
N PRO A 163 20.82 12.58 -8.37
CA PRO A 163 21.72 12.66 -9.52
C PRO A 163 21.21 11.78 -10.66
N LEU A 164 19.90 11.83 -10.97
CA LEU A 164 19.28 10.98 -12.00
C LEU A 164 19.64 11.44 -13.42
N HIS A 165 20.00 12.71 -13.59
CA HIS A 165 20.33 13.27 -14.89
C HIS A 165 21.84 13.35 -15.07
N ASP A 166 22.38 12.51 -15.96
CA ASP A 166 23.74 12.63 -16.49
C ASP A 166 23.67 12.84 -18.01
N PRO A 167 23.98 14.04 -18.54
CA PRO A 167 24.50 15.21 -17.82
C PRO A 167 23.42 15.92 -16.97
N PRO A 168 23.80 16.66 -15.91
CA PRO A 168 22.86 17.42 -15.10
C PRO A 168 22.03 18.42 -15.92
N LEU A 169 20.82 18.75 -15.43
CA LEU A 169 19.99 19.78 -16.04
C LEU A 169 20.72 21.13 -16.07
N THR A 170 20.75 21.75 -17.24
CA THR A 170 21.25 23.10 -17.49
C THR A 170 20.40 24.15 -16.76
N ARG A 171 20.93 25.39 -16.66
CA ARG A 171 20.20 26.50 -16.02
C ARG A 171 18.89 26.83 -16.73
N GLU A 172 18.83 26.67 -18.04
CA GLU A 172 17.64 26.94 -18.85
C GLU A 172 16.58 25.84 -18.63
N GLU A 173 16.98 24.57 -18.70
CA GLU A 173 16.10 23.43 -18.39
C GLU A 173 15.51 23.54 -16.98
N ARG A 174 16.33 23.83 -15.96
CA ARG A 174 15.82 24.02 -14.58
C ARG A 174 14.77 25.14 -14.49
N ARG A 175 14.97 26.24 -15.23
CA ARG A 175 13.98 27.34 -15.28
C ARG A 175 12.70 26.89 -15.98
N MET A 176 12.81 26.08 -17.03
CA MET A 176 11.66 25.52 -17.75
C MET A 176 10.88 24.55 -16.86
N VAL A 177 11.56 23.60 -16.20
CA VAL A 177 10.96 22.68 -15.22
C VAL A 177 10.22 23.46 -14.12
N LYS A 178 10.85 24.50 -13.56
CA LYS A 178 10.23 25.33 -12.52
C LYS A 178 8.94 26.03 -13.01
N ARG A 179 8.93 26.49 -14.27
CA ARG A 179 7.73 27.10 -14.88
C ARG A 179 6.64 26.06 -15.09
N GLU A 180 7.01 24.88 -15.58
CA GLU A 180 6.06 23.79 -15.85
C GLU A 180 5.44 23.27 -14.55
N ARG A 181 6.25 23.05 -13.50
CA ARG A 181 5.78 22.72 -12.15
C ARG A 181 4.74 23.72 -11.65
N LYS A 182 5.00 25.02 -11.80
CA LYS A 182 4.07 26.07 -11.37
C LYS A 182 2.76 26.05 -12.18
N ARG A 183 2.85 25.77 -13.48
CA ARG A 183 1.68 25.65 -14.37
C ARG A 183 0.84 24.42 -14.00
N LEU A 184 1.46 23.25 -13.87
CA LEU A 184 0.81 22.00 -13.49
C LEU A 184 0.15 22.11 -12.11
N ALA A 185 0.84 22.70 -11.12
CA ALA A 185 0.28 22.88 -9.78
C ALA A 185 -1.06 23.65 -9.77
N LYS A 186 -1.30 24.54 -10.75
CA LYS A 186 -2.60 25.22 -10.89
C LYS A 186 -3.70 24.29 -11.40
N HIS A 187 -3.36 23.32 -12.22
CA HIS A 187 -4.31 22.40 -12.85
C HIS A 187 -4.56 21.13 -12.03
N LEU A 188 -3.55 20.68 -11.27
CA LEU A 188 -3.65 19.54 -10.36
C LEU A 188 -4.58 19.81 -9.15
N ARG A 189 -4.90 21.08 -8.87
CA ARG A 189 -5.92 21.46 -7.87
C ARG A 189 -7.37 21.33 -8.38
N GLY A 190 -7.55 20.91 -9.64
CA GLY A 190 -8.87 20.69 -10.22
C GLY A 190 -9.46 19.32 -9.85
N PRO A 191 -10.74 19.08 -10.16
CA PRO A 191 -11.45 17.85 -9.78
C PRO A 191 -11.02 16.59 -10.54
N ASN A 192 -10.13 16.71 -11.53
CA ASN A 192 -9.62 15.57 -12.29
C ASN A 192 -8.12 15.77 -12.52
N PRO A 193 -7.25 15.18 -11.67
CA PRO A 193 -5.80 15.32 -11.78
C PRO A 193 -5.26 14.76 -13.10
N HIS A 194 -5.84 13.69 -13.66
CA HIS A 194 -5.40 13.13 -14.94
C HIS A 194 -5.50 14.15 -16.09
N ARG A 195 -6.56 14.98 -16.12
CA ARG A 195 -6.71 16.03 -17.13
C ARG A 195 -5.72 17.19 -16.99
N ALA A 196 -5.05 17.31 -15.84
CA ALA A 196 -3.99 18.31 -15.70
C ALA A 196 -2.82 18.02 -16.64
N PHE A 197 -2.57 16.74 -16.95
CA PHE A 197 -1.46 16.34 -17.82
C PHE A 197 -1.69 16.65 -19.31
N ASP A 198 -2.94 16.85 -19.72
CA ASP A 198 -3.26 17.36 -21.08
C ASP A 198 -2.75 18.79 -21.30
N LYS A 199 -2.43 19.50 -20.22
CA LYS A 199 -1.96 20.89 -20.27
C LYS A 199 -0.45 21.01 -20.23
N VAL A 200 0.26 19.90 -20.21
CA VAL A 200 1.73 19.84 -20.26
C VAL A 200 2.23 20.51 -21.54
N SER A 201 3.29 21.30 -21.42
CA SER A 201 3.87 22.07 -22.53
C SER A 201 4.62 21.18 -23.52
N ARG A 202 3.89 20.62 -24.50
CA ARG A 202 4.46 19.86 -25.62
C ARG A 202 5.13 20.78 -26.66
N PRO A 203 6.20 20.35 -27.36
CA PRO A 203 6.84 19.03 -27.30
C PRO A 203 7.92 18.92 -26.22
N GLN A 204 8.09 19.95 -25.38
CA GLN A 204 9.21 20.01 -24.44
C GLN A 204 9.07 19.02 -23.28
N PHE A 205 7.84 18.71 -22.91
CA PHE A 205 7.52 17.77 -21.86
C PHE A 205 6.53 16.73 -22.35
N CYS A 206 6.67 15.51 -21.86
CA CYS A 206 5.76 14.40 -22.10
C CYS A 206 5.38 13.72 -20.78
N VAL A 207 4.29 12.98 -20.80
CA VAL A 207 3.83 12.19 -19.65
C VAL A 207 3.77 10.74 -20.08
N HIS A 208 4.41 9.86 -19.31
CA HIS A 208 4.50 8.44 -19.61
C HIS A 208 3.91 7.64 -18.44
N PRO A 209 2.97 6.71 -18.69
CA PRO A 209 2.51 5.81 -17.65
C PRO A 209 3.66 4.89 -17.23
N VAL A 210 3.78 4.63 -15.92
CA VAL A 210 4.72 3.65 -15.37
C VAL A 210 3.99 2.35 -15.07
N GLY A 211 2.86 2.45 -14.37
CA GLY A 211 2.04 1.30 -14.01
C GLY A 211 1.06 1.61 -12.88
N GLN A 212 0.32 0.59 -12.48
CA GLN A 212 -0.56 0.63 -11.31
C GLN A 212 0.09 -0.15 -10.17
N TYR A 213 0.03 0.42 -8.97
CA TYR A 213 0.61 -0.16 -7.77
C TYR A 213 -0.43 -0.22 -6.68
N ASP A 214 -0.52 -1.38 -6.03
CA ASP A 214 -1.24 -1.52 -4.78
C ASP A 214 -0.35 -1.03 -3.63
N ALA A 215 -0.79 -0.02 -2.89
CA ALA A 215 0.03 0.65 -1.89
C ALA A 215 -0.80 1.27 -0.75
N LEU A 216 -0.21 1.34 0.45
CA LEU A 216 -0.83 1.98 1.62
C LEU A 216 -0.85 3.51 1.52
N SER A 217 0.03 4.08 0.71
CA SER A 217 0.11 5.52 0.48
C SER A 217 0.61 5.83 -0.92
N GLY A 218 0.29 7.04 -1.41
CA GLY A 218 0.82 7.49 -2.70
C GLY A 218 2.35 7.66 -2.69
N GLN A 219 2.98 7.80 -1.52
CA GLN A 219 4.44 7.86 -1.43
C GLN A 219 5.08 6.48 -1.62
N ASP A 220 4.42 5.42 -1.14
CA ASP A 220 4.88 4.04 -1.34
C ASP A 220 4.72 3.63 -2.80
N ALA A 221 3.61 4.00 -3.44
CA ALA A 221 3.40 3.83 -4.88
C ALA A 221 4.47 4.55 -5.71
N ILE A 222 4.84 5.79 -5.35
CA ILE A 222 5.94 6.51 -5.99
C ILE A 222 7.28 5.78 -5.81
N SER A 223 7.54 5.24 -4.62
CA SER A 223 8.78 4.51 -4.35
C SER A 223 8.87 3.25 -5.22
N ALA A 224 7.79 2.49 -5.33
CA ALA A 224 7.71 1.33 -6.21
C ALA A 224 7.90 1.70 -7.70
N ALA A 225 7.27 2.79 -8.15
CA ALA A 225 7.45 3.31 -9.51
C ALA A 225 8.90 3.74 -9.78
N CYS A 226 9.56 4.41 -8.83
CA CYS A 226 10.97 4.77 -8.96
C CYS A 226 11.89 3.55 -9.07
N VAL A 227 11.65 2.49 -8.28
CA VAL A 227 12.40 1.23 -8.38
C VAL A 227 12.20 0.59 -9.75
N HIS A 228 10.97 0.57 -10.27
CA HIS A 228 10.68 0.08 -11.61
C HIS A 228 11.47 0.84 -12.68
N LEU A 229 11.45 2.18 -12.65
CA LEU A 229 12.17 3.02 -13.61
C LEU A 229 13.69 2.75 -13.62
N VAL A 230 14.29 2.52 -12.46
CA VAL A 230 15.71 2.16 -12.35
C VAL A 230 15.97 0.74 -12.89
N GLY A 231 15.10 -0.21 -12.56
CA GLY A 231 15.19 -1.60 -13.03
C GLY A 231 15.07 -1.73 -14.56
N THR A 232 14.23 -0.92 -15.21
CA THR A 232 14.08 -0.91 -16.67
C THR A 232 15.26 -0.27 -17.41
N ASN A 233 15.98 0.65 -16.77
CA ASN A 233 17.17 1.29 -17.35
C ASN A 233 18.44 0.41 -17.28
N ALA A 234 18.38 -0.77 -16.65
CA ALA A 234 19.50 -1.71 -16.59
C ALA A 234 19.66 -2.59 -17.85
N PHE A 235 18.75 -2.49 -18.83
CA PHE A 235 18.76 -3.33 -20.04
C PHE A 235 18.44 -2.59 -21.36
N ALA A 236 18.53 -1.26 -21.40
CA ALA A 236 18.36 -0.46 -22.63
C ALA A 236 19.67 0.11 -23.15
#